data_AF-A0AAD3RS39-F1
#
_entry.id   AF-A0AAD3RS39-F1
#
_cell.length_a   1.000
_cell.length_b   1.000
_cell.length_c   1.000
_cell.angle_alpha   90.00
_cell.angle_beta   90.00
_cell.angle_gamma   90.00
#
_symmetry.space_group_name_H-M   'P 1'
#
loop_
_entity.id
_entity.type
_entity.pdbx_description
1 polymer ?
#
loop_
_entity_poly.entity_id
_entity_poly.type
_entity_poly.pdbx_seq_one_letter_code
_entity_poly.pdbx_strand_id
1 'polypeptide(L)'
;HCKYGTDLAINLVNALYKVLGTCGSVRISFSRRTPIQVCNIVCKEFVSHPKVDIWDGQDPNPHLGHLAWGDAFVVTADSVSMLSEACSTGKPVYVIGSERCTWKFAAFHKTLRQRGVVRIFTGEEDISDSWSYPPLNDNAEAASRIREALAEKGWSLR
;
A
#
# COMPACT_ATOMS: atom_id res chain seq x y z
N HIS A 1 -0.53 -12.65 -10.55
CA HIS A 1 -0.30 -13.36 -9.27
C HIS A 1 -1.07 -12.79 -8.09
N CYS A 2 -1.56 -11.55 -8.12
CA CYS A 2 -2.66 -11.08 -7.28
C CYS A 2 -3.66 -10.40 -8.22
N LYS A 3 -4.74 -11.08 -8.63
CA LYS A 3 -5.62 -10.55 -9.68
C LYS A 3 -6.38 -9.32 -9.15
N TYR A 4 -6.05 -8.15 -9.69
CA TYR A 4 -6.76 -6.90 -9.46
C TYR A 4 -7.64 -6.61 -10.68
N GLY A 5 -8.95 -6.84 -10.51
CA GLY A 5 -9.97 -6.66 -11.55
C GLY A 5 -11.10 -5.78 -11.07
N THR A 6 -12.15 -5.68 -11.88
CA THR A 6 -13.34 -4.86 -11.58
C THR A 6 -14.04 -5.28 -10.29
N ASP A 7 -14.03 -6.57 -9.97
CA ASP A 7 -14.63 -7.11 -8.76
C ASP A 7 -13.89 -6.63 -7.49
N LEU A 8 -12.55 -6.62 -7.51
CA LEU A 8 -11.77 -6.07 -6.40
C LEU A 8 -11.86 -4.54 -6.33
N ALA A 9 -12.04 -3.86 -7.47
CA ALA A 9 -12.30 -2.43 -7.48
C ALA A 9 -13.63 -2.08 -6.80
N ILE A 10 -14.69 -2.85 -7.05
CA ILE A 10 -15.99 -2.70 -6.38
C ILE A 10 -15.84 -2.94 -4.87
N ASN A 11 -15.12 -4.00 -4.48
CA ASN A 11 -14.85 -4.26 -3.06
C ASN A 11 -14.07 -3.12 -2.40
N LEU A 12 -13.07 -2.56 -3.08
CA LEU A 12 -12.31 -1.41 -2.61
C LEU A 12 -13.22 -0.19 -2.40
N VAL A 13 -14.07 0.14 -3.38
CA VAL A 13 -15.02 1.25 -3.29
C VAL A 13 -15.95 1.06 -2.08
N ASN A 14 -16.54 -0.12 -1.92
CA ASN A 14 -17.43 -0.41 -0.80
C ASN A 14 -16.72 -0.29 0.55
N ALA A 15 -15.50 -0.83 0.66
CA ALA A 15 -14.72 -0.75 1.88
C ALA A 15 -14.32 0.70 2.21
N LEU A 16 -13.94 1.49 1.19
CA LEU A 16 -13.65 2.92 1.36
C LEU A 16 -14.89 3.67 1.87
N TYR A 17 -16.07 3.45 1.28
CA TYR A 17 -17.31 4.10 1.74
C TYR A 17 -17.60 3.88 3.23
N LYS A 18 -17.35 2.67 3.74
CA LYS A 18 -17.57 2.36 5.15
C LYS A 18 -16.67 3.14 6.09
N VAL A 19 -15.42 3.39 5.67
CA VAL A 19 -14.44 4.10 6.51
C VAL A 19 -14.45 5.62 6.33
N LEU A 20 -15.20 6.17 5.37
CA LEU A 20 -15.31 7.62 5.17
C LEU A 20 -15.89 8.37 6.39
N GLY A 21 -16.63 7.67 7.25
CA GLY A 21 -17.15 8.20 8.51
C GLY A 21 -16.07 8.39 9.58
N THR A 22 -15.02 7.57 9.56
CA THR A 22 -13.96 7.56 10.58
C THR A 22 -12.66 8.21 10.10
N CYS A 23 -12.50 8.44 8.78
CA CYS A 23 -11.35 9.14 8.24
C CYS A 23 -11.61 10.64 7.97
N GLY A 24 -10.52 11.43 7.97
CA GLY A 24 -10.54 12.85 7.58
C GLY A 24 -10.79 13.04 6.09
N SER A 25 -9.77 12.78 5.27
CA SER A 25 -9.84 12.82 3.80
C SER A 25 -9.12 11.62 3.19
N VAL A 26 -9.53 11.21 1.99
CA VAL A 26 -8.92 10.12 1.23
C VAL A 26 -8.22 10.70 0.00
N ARG A 27 -6.94 10.39 -0.16
CA ARG A 27 -6.16 10.73 -1.36
C ARG A 27 -5.84 9.45 -2.12
N ILE A 28 -6.18 9.42 -3.41
CA ILE A 28 -6.04 8.24 -4.26
C ILE A 28 -5.10 8.55 -5.41
N SER A 29 -4.11 7.68 -5.61
CA SER A 29 -3.24 7.70 -6.79
C SER A 29 -3.17 6.31 -7.41
N PHE A 30 -3.18 6.24 -8.73
CA PHE A 30 -3.02 4.99 -9.46
C PHE A 30 -1.57 4.78 -9.91
N SER A 31 -1.17 3.52 -10.05
CA SER A 31 0.11 3.18 -10.68
C SER A 31 -0.07 3.08 -12.19
N ARG A 32 1.04 3.15 -12.94
CA ARG A 32 1.03 2.92 -14.40
C ARG A 32 0.51 1.53 -14.80
N ARG A 33 0.46 0.58 -13.86
CA ARG A 33 0.01 -0.80 -14.08
C ARG A 33 -1.47 -1.00 -13.74
N THR A 34 -2.15 0.01 -13.22
CA THR A 34 -3.56 -0.09 -12.85
C THR A 34 -4.43 -0.18 -14.12
N PRO A 35 -5.28 -1.21 -14.28
CA PRO A 35 -6.14 -1.34 -15.45
C PRO A 35 -7.12 -0.16 -15.55
N ILE A 36 -7.32 0.36 -16.77
CA ILE A 36 -8.18 1.53 -17.01
C ILE A 36 -9.61 1.34 -16.50
N GLN A 37 -10.17 0.12 -16.61
CA GLN A 37 -11.51 -0.17 -16.11
C GLN A 37 -11.61 0.01 -14.59
N VAL A 38 -10.53 -0.29 -13.86
CA VAL A 38 -10.49 -0.10 -12.41
C VAL A 38 -10.40 1.39 -12.07
N CYS A 39 -9.52 2.14 -12.75
CA CYS A 39 -9.46 3.59 -12.59
C CYS A 39 -10.84 4.21 -12.82
N ASN A 40 -11.52 3.83 -13.90
CA ASN A 40 -12.85 4.36 -14.24
C ASN A 40 -13.91 4.07 -13.17
N ILE A 41 -13.91 2.87 -12.58
CA ILE A 41 -14.84 2.53 -11.48
C ILE A 41 -14.57 3.44 -10.28
N VAL A 42 -13.33 3.51 -9.81
CA VAL A 42 -12.98 4.31 -8.62
C VAL A 42 -13.24 5.79 -8.86
N CYS A 43 -12.86 6.32 -10.03
CA CYS A 43 -13.12 7.72 -10.38
C CYS A 43 -14.62 8.01 -10.43
N LYS A 44 -15.42 7.17 -11.12
CA LYS A 44 -16.86 7.37 -11.24
C LYS A 44 -17.56 7.42 -9.87
N GLU A 45 -17.15 6.55 -8.96
CA GLU A 45 -17.79 6.44 -7.64
C GLU A 45 -17.45 7.62 -6.73
N PHE A 46 -16.27 8.23 -6.87
CA PHE A 46 -15.80 9.27 -5.94
C PHE A 46 -15.63 10.66 -6.55
N VAL A 47 -15.86 10.85 -7.85
CA VAL A 47 -15.64 12.14 -8.55
C VAL A 47 -16.32 13.34 -7.88
N SER A 48 -17.46 13.13 -7.21
CA SER A 48 -18.22 14.17 -6.52
C SER A 48 -18.15 14.10 -5.00
N HIS A 49 -17.32 13.21 -4.44
CA HIS A 49 -17.28 13.00 -2.99
C HIS A 49 -16.37 14.05 -2.31
N PRO A 50 -16.87 14.89 -1.37
CA PRO A 50 -16.14 16.05 -0.86
C PRO A 50 -14.89 15.71 -0.05
N LYS A 51 -14.78 14.48 0.47
CA LYS A 51 -13.60 14.00 1.22
C LYS A 51 -12.57 13.27 0.37
N VAL A 52 -12.87 12.96 -0.90
CA VAL A 52 -12.00 12.10 -1.73
C VAL A 52 -11.41 12.95 -2.84
N ASP A 53 -10.10 12.88 -2.98
CA ASP A 53 -9.38 13.50 -4.09
C ASP A 53 -8.55 12.44 -4.81
N ILE A 54 -8.64 12.45 -6.13
CA ILE A 54 -8.05 11.45 -7.01
C ILE A 54 -7.09 12.16 -7.94
N TRP A 55 -5.83 11.77 -7.89
CA TRP A 55 -4.81 12.29 -8.79
C TRP A 55 -5.16 11.97 -10.25
N ASP A 56 -5.15 13.01 -11.08
CA ASP A 56 -5.62 13.01 -12.47
C ASP A 56 -4.59 12.49 -13.49
N GLY A 57 -3.35 12.28 -13.07
CA GLY A 57 -2.27 11.80 -13.91
C GLY A 57 -1.38 12.87 -14.54
N GLN A 58 -1.66 14.17 -14.35
CA GLN A 58 -0.95 15.25 -15.06
C GLN A 58 0.37 15.66 -14.39
N ASP A 59 0.40 15.72 -13.06
CA ASP A 59 1.59 16.06 -12.27
C ASP A 59 2.43 14.83 -11.87
N PRO A 60 3.64 14.97 -11.31
CA PRO A 60 4.33 13.82 -10.72
C PRO A 60 3.43 13.07 -9.73
N ASN A 61 3.50 11.74 -9.75
CA ASN A 61 2.66 10.91 -8.88
C ASN A 61 2.85 11.34 -7.40
N PRO A 62 1.78 11.70 -6.68
CA PRO A 62 1.85 12.28 -5.33
C PRO A 62 2.26 11.29 -4.24
N HIS A 63 2.60 10.04 -4.60
CA HIS A 63 2.95 8.96 -3.67
C HIS A 63 3.94 9.37 -2.56
N LEU A 64 5.02 10.08 -2.87
CA LEU A 64 5.95 10.54 -1.82
C LEU A 64 5.31 11.51 -0.84
N GLY A 65 4.44 12.40 -1.32
CA GLY A 65 3.64 13.29 -0.48
C GLY A 65 2.65 12.50 0.38
N HIS A 66 2.01 11.48 -0.19
CA HIS A 66 1.13 10.57 0.56
C HIS A 66 1.91 9.87 1.69
N LEU A 67 3.11 9.35 1.44
CA LEU A 67 3.93 8.71 2.48
C LEU A 67 4.28 9.67 3.62
N ALA A 68 4.65 10.91 3.28
CA ALA A 68 5.02 11.92 4.25
C ALA A 68 3.83 12.33 5.14
N TRP A 69 2.68 12.62 4.53
CA TRP A 69 1.55 13.29 5.21
C TRP A 69 0.39 12.37 5.58
N GLY A 70 0.26 11.21 4.96
CA GLY A 70 -0.85 10.29 5.24
C GLY A 70 -0.79 9.72 6.64
N ASP A 71 -1.93 9.63 7.32
CA ASP A 71 -2.06 9.04 8.65
C ASP A 71 -2.22 7.51 8.61
N ALA A 72 -2.75 6.98 7.50
CA ALA A 72 -2.93 5.57 7.25
C ALA A 72 -2.89 5.28 5.73
N PHE A 73 -2.55 4.05 5.36
CA PHE A 73 -2.42 3.63 3.96
C PHE A 73 -3.29 2.43 3.65
N VAL A 74 -4.01 2.47 2.54
CA VAL A 74 -4.65 1.29 1.93
C VAL A 74 -3.96 1.02 0.61
N VAL A 75 -3.38 -0.17 0.46
CA VAL A 75 -2.57 -0.53 -0.71
C VAL A 75 -3.08 -1.84 -1.31
N THR A 76 -3.18 -1.91 -2.63
CA THR A 76 -3.54 -3.15 -3.33
C THR A 76 -2.41 -4.17 -3.24
N ALA A 77 -2.76 -5.45 -3.06
CA ALA A 77 -1.79 -6.51 -2.80
C ALA A 77 -0.73 -6.74 -3.91
N ASP A 78 -0.98 -6.31 -5.14
CA ASP A 78 -0.04 -6.39 -6.26
C ASP A 78 0.99 -5.25 -6.30
N SER A 79 0.80 -4.21 -5.48
CA SER A 79 1.65 -3.03 -5.37
C SER A 79 2.78 -3.22 -4.35
N VAL A 80 3.58 -4.28 -4.53
CA VAL A 80 4.64 -4.70 -3.59
C VAL A 80 5.59 -3.57 -3.18
N SER A 81 6.10 -2.78 -4.14
CA SER A 81 7.01 -1.66 -3.83
C SER A 81 6.33 -0.57 -2.99
N MET A 82 5.14 -0.13 -3.40
CA MET A 82 4.38 0.87 -2.63
C MET A 82 3.99 0.35 -1.25
N LEU A 83 3.71 -0.95 -1.13
CA LEU A 83 3.42 -1.56 0.17
C LEU A 83 4.65 -1.54 1.08
N SER A 84 5.83 -1.91 0.57
CA SER A 84 7.09 -1.83 1.32
C SER A 84 7.45 -0.40 1.72
N GLU A 85 7.24 0.57 0.84
CA GLU A 85 7.46 1.99 1.12
C GLU A 85 6.48 2.52 2.19
N ALA A 86 5.20 2.17 2.09
CA ALA A 86 4.20 2.49 3.13
C ALA A 86 4.59 1.87 4.48
N CYS A 87 5.05 0.62 4.47
CA CYS A 87 5.55 -0.05 5.67
C CYS A 87 6.85 0.58 6.23
N SER A 88 7.56 1.40 5.46
CA SER A 88 8.74 2.13 5.93
C SER A 88 8.39 3.41 6.68
N THR A 89 7.10 3.76 6.79
CA THR A 89 6.62 4.94 7.54
C THR A 89 6.38 4.62 9.02
N GLY A 90 6.17 3.34 9.38
CA GLY A 90 5.75 2.93 10.72
C GLY A 90 4.29 3.27 11.07
N LYS A 91 3.52 3.82 10.12
CA LYS A 91 2.11 4.21 10.25
C LYS A 91 1.18 3.06 9.86
N PRO A 92 -0.12 3.08 10.20
CA PRO A 92 -1.09 2.07 9.80
C PRO A 92 -1.06 1.74 8.31
N VAL A 93 -0.90 0.46 7.98
CA VAL A 93 -0.95 -0.03 6.60
C VAL A 93 -1.95 -1.18 6.50
N TYR A 94 -2.90 -1.03 5.58
CA TYR A 94 -3.91 -2.01 5.27
C TYR A 94 -3.76 -2.50 3.83
N VAL A 95 -4.01 -3.78 3.62
CA VAL A 95 -3.87 -4.44 2.33
C VAL A 95 -5.20 -5.01 1.88
N ILE A 96 -5.58 -4.70 0.64
CA ILE A 96 -6.76 -5.30 -0.01
C ILE A 96 -6.34 -6.26 -1.13
N GLY A 97 -7.00 -7.41 -1.22
CA GLY A 97 -6.77 -8.40 -2.28
C GLY A 97 -5.63 -9.40 -2.01
N SER A 98 -5.11 -9.45 -0.78
CA SER A 98 -4.01 -10.36 -0.41
C SER A 98 -4.41 -11.84 -0.49
N GLU A 99 -5.69 -12.14 -0.27
CA GLU A 99 -6.30 -13.47 -0.40
C GLU A 99 -6.29 -14.00 -1.85
N ARG A 100 -6.14 -13.10 -2.83
CA ARG A 100 -6.05 -13.44 -4.26
C ARG A 100 -4.62 -13.65 -4.72
N CYS A 101 -3.66 -13.46 -3.84
CA CYS A 101 -2.24 -13.62 -4.16
C CYS A 101 -1.84 -15.10 -4.22
N THR A 102 -0.94 -15.42 -5.14
CA THR A 102 -0.34 -16.75 -5.29
C THR A 102 1.19 -16.66 -5.32
N TRP A 103 1.84 -17.80 -5.09
CA TRP A 103 3.30 -17.93 -5.18
C TRP A 103 4.04 -16.94 -4.25
N LYS A 104 5.08 -16.25 -4.73
CA LYS A 104 5.91 -15.35 -3.92
C LYS A 104 5.14 -14.17 -3.33
N PHE A 105 4.04 -13.75 -3.96
CA PHE A 105 3.22 -12.66 -3.43
C PHE A 105 2.45 -13.09 -2.18
N ALA A 106 1.90 -14.32 -2.18
CA ALA A 106 1.26 -14.88 -0.98
C ALA A 106 2.26 -15.01 0.17
N ALA A 107 3.49 -15.47 -0.13
CA ALA A 107 4.56 -15.54 0.86
C ALA A 107 4.93 -14.16 1.41
N PHE A 108 5.09 -13.16 0.54
CA PHE A 108 5.37 -11.77 0.91
C PHE A 108 4.30 -11.19 1.87
N HIS A 109 3.02 -11.30 1.52
CA HIS A 109 1.92 -10.82 2.37
C HIS A 109 1.85 -11.55 3.70
N LYS A 110 2.11 -12.87 3.70
CA LYS A 110 2.19 -13.66 4.93
C LYS A 110 3.31 -13.14 5.83
N THR A 111 4.50 -12.86 5.29
CA THR A 111 5.62 -12.31 6.05
C THR A 111 5.30 -10.95 6.66
N LEU A 112 4.73 -10.01 5.88
CA LEU A 112 4.34 -8.70 6.40
C LEU A 112 3.30 -8.82 7.53
N ARG A 113 2.30 -9.68 7.36
CA ARG A 113 1.28 -9.90 8.40
C ARG A 113 1.89 -10.51 9.66
N GLN A 114 2.79 -11.47 9.53
CA GLN A 114 3.49 -12.09 10.67
C GLN A 114 4.39 -11.11 11.40
N ARG A 115 5.00 -10.14 10.70
CA ARG A 115 5.76 -9.03 11.31
C ARG A 115 4.87 -7.99 11.99
N GLY A 116 3.54 -8.06 11.82
CA GLY A 116 2.60 -7.10 12.41
C GLY A 116 2.59 -5.72 11.74
N VAL A 117 3.18 -5.58 10.54
CA VAL A 117 3.33 -4.30 9.84
C VAL A 117 2.19 -4.00 8.87
N VAL A 118 1.31 -4.97 8.62
CA VAL A 118 0.09 -4.79 7.81
C VAL A 118 -1.11 -5.50 8.42
N ARG A 119 -2.30 -4.96 8.16
CA ARG A 119 -3.60 -5.61 8.42
C ARG A 119 -4.37 -5.78 7.11
N ILE A 120 -5.37 -6.67 7.10
CA ILE A 120 -6.28 -6.77 5.95
C ILE A 120 -7.21 -5.56 6.00
N PHE A 121 -7.46 -4.93 4.85
CA PHE A 121 -8.48 -3.90 4.73
C PHE A 121 -9.84 -4.55 4.43
N THR A 122 -10.82 -4.36 5.33
CA THR A 122 -12.16 -4.93 5.18
C THR A 122 -13.25 -3.86 5.04
N GLY A 123 -12.94 -2.63 5.44
CA GLY A 123 -13.89 -1.53 5.57
C GLY A 123 -14.54 -1.44 6.95
N GLU A 124 -14.28 -2.39 7.85
CA GLU A 124 -14.79 -2.37 9.23
C GLU A 124 -13.81 -1.69 10.21
N GLU A 125 -12.69 -1.18 9.70
CA GLU A 125 -11.67 -0.53 10.51
C GLU A 125 -12.09 0.91 10.90
N ASP A 126 -11.88 1.26 12.16
CA ASP A 126 -11.91 2.66 12.58
C ASP A 126 -10.56 3.31 12.19
N ILE A 127 -10.58 4.17 11.17
CA ILE A 127 -9.36 4.82 10.67
C ILE A 127 -8.87 5.91 11.64
N SER A 128 -9.70 6.35 12.58
CA SER A 128 -9.26 7.25 13.65
C SER A 128 -8.47 6.51 14.75
N ASP A 129 -8.60 5.18 14.84
CA ASP A 129 -7.82 4.34 15.75
C ASP A 129 -6.45 4.01 15.13
N SER A 130 -5.45 4.80 15.52
CA SER A 130 -4.08 4.67 15.00
C SER A 130 -3.28 3.58 15.71
N TRP A 131 -2.38 2.95 14.95
CA TRP A 131 -1.42 1.97 15.46
C TRP A 131 -0.07 2.13 14.76
N SER A 132 1.01 1.74 15.42
CA SER A 132 2.36 1.89 14.87
C SER A 132 3.21 0.65 15.08
N TYR A 133 4.30 0.57 14.34
CA TYR A 133 5.30 -0.50 14.41
C TYR A 133 6.68 0.07 14.07
N PRO A 134 7.78 -0.61 14.43
CA PRO A 134 9.11 -0.22 13.99
C PRO A 134 9.16 -0.15 12.46
N PRO A 135 9.50 1.03 11.87
CA PRO A 135 9.56 1.18 10.42
C PRO A 135 10.42 0.10 9.76
N LEU A 136 9.94 -0.44 8.64
CA LEU A 136 10.75 -1.36 7.87
C LEU A 136 11.99 -0.66 7.32
N ASN A 137 13.13 -1.33 7.42
CA ASN A 137 14.39 -0.88 6.84
C ASN A 137 15.06 -2.00 6.03
N ASP A 138 14.22 -2.78 5.34
CA ASP A 138 14.64 -3.98 4.61
C ASP A 138 15.71 -3.64 3.53
N ASN A 139 15.68 -2.43 2.98
CA ASN A 139 16.69 -1.95 2.03
C ASN A 139 18.07 -1.80 2.69
N ALA A 140 18.15 -1.17 3.86
CA ALA A 140 19.44 -1.04 4.57
C ALA A 140 19.92 -2.40 5.10
N GLU A 141 19.00 -3.25 5.55
CA GLU A 141 19.32 -4.61 5.99
C GLU A 141 19.89 -5.44 4.83
N ALA A 142 19.24 -5.43 3.67
CA ALA A 142 19.73 -6.09 2.47
C ALA A 142 21.10 -5.55 2.04
N ALA A 143 21.28 -4.22 2.06
CA ALA A 143 22.56 -3.60 1.75
C ALA A 143 23.67 -4.00 2.74
N SER A 144 23.36 -4.14 4.04
CA SER A 144 24.31 -4.62 5.05
C SER A 144 24.75 -6.04 4.76
N ARG A 145 23.79 -6.95 4.53
CA ARG A 145 24.08 -8.36 4.23
C ARG A 145 24.93 -8.53 2.97
N ILE A 146 24.67 -7.71 1.94
CA ILE A 146 25.51 -7.70 0.73
C ILE A 146 26.93 -7.24 1.04
N ARG A 147 27.10 -6.17 1.83
CA ARG A 147 28.44 -5.70 2.24
C ARG A 147 29.19 -6.74 3.06
N GLU A 148 28.52 -7.40 4.00
CA GLU A 148 29.08 -8.48 4.82
C GLU A 148 29.55 -9.64 3.95
N ALA A 149 28.71 -10.13 3.04
CA ALA A 149 29.04 -11.22 2.12
C ALA A 149 30.19 -10.88 1.15
N LEU A 150 30.37 -9.60 0.79
CA LEU A 150 31.51 -9.15 0.00
C LEU A 150 32.79 -9.07 0.83
N ALA A 151 32.70 -8.58 2.06
CA ALA A 151 33.83 -8.50 2.98
C ALA A 151 34.41 -9.89 3.31
N GLU A 152 33.56 -10.90 3.48
CA GLU A 152 33.97 -12.31 3.64
C GLU A 152 34.81 -12.84 2.46
N LYS A 153 34.63 -12.26 1.27
CA LYS A 153 35.41 -12.57 0.07
C LYS A 153 36.61 -11.64 -0.13
N GLY A 154 36.88 -10.75 0.82
CA GLY A 154 37.95 -9.75 0.77
C GLY A 154 37.64 -8.53 -0.12
N TRP A 155 36.37 -8.32 -0.49
CA TRP A 155 35.95 -7.23 -1.37
C TRP A 155 35.29 -6.13 -0.55
N SER A 156 35.46 -4.85 -0.94
CA SER A 156 34.80 -3.72 -0.30
C SER A 156 34.07 -2.85 -1.33
N LEU A 157 32.87 -2.38 -0.98
CA LEU A 157 32.15 -1.35 -1.72
C LEU A 157 32.48 0.00 -1.09
N ARG A 158 32.90 0.96 -1.92
CA ARG A 158 33.05 2.37 -1.53
C ARG A 158 31.73 3.11 -1.64
#